data_AF-A0A5P9CJG6-F1
#
_entry.id   AF-A0A5P9CJG6-F1
#
_cell.length_a   1.000
_cell.length_b   1.000
_cell.length_c   1.000
_cell.angle_alpha   90.00
_cell.angle_beta   90.00
_cell.angle_gamma   90.00
#
_symmetry.space_group_name_H-M   'P 1'
#
loop_
_entity.id
_entity.type
_entity.pdbx_description
1 polymer ?
#
loop_
_entity_poly.entity_id
_entity_poly.type
_entity_poly.pdbx_seq_one_letter_code
_entity_poly.pdbx_strand_id
1 'polypeptide(L)'
;MGKFTLNIDVESMYGIDNKDGLVIDREGKIFQETKAIYSIGKCVYEHICDLQKEEADQCSGINEFIEEKGSFIAEAYKRLILQLSDYGNVILSFPDGREIGGSDLREHVCTSSVDDIIHMWLCLEDVLANEMGFRFIPWHKSGVHAVMFFWEVNRSFDEYFQYHESPAMLEILNDCWLHREKMSNVIFAEAVRKENARKAARSRHAETDSMKDEVLKIYDENKAEYKSVADAARKLSRVVPVTDRTIDKWIRQNTRS
;
A
#
# COMPACT_ATOMS: atom_id res chain seq x y z
N MET A 1 7.84 -19.97 -17.98
CA MET A 1 7.65 -18.73 -17.20
C MET A 1 8.04 -17.58 -18.10
N GLY A 2 7.06 -16.84 -18.62
CA GLY A 2 7.33 -15.57 -19.28
C GLY A 2 7.94 -14.62 -18.25
N LYS A 3 9.01 -13.92 -18.63
CA LYS A 3 9.63 -12.93 -17.75
C LYS A 3 8.63 -11.77 -17.63
N PHE A 4 8.12 -11.52 -16.42
CA PHE A 4 7.55 -10.22 -16.10
C PHE A 4 8.66 -9.21 -16.37
N THR A 5 8.51 -8.36 -17.39
CA THR A 5 9.59 -7.49 -17.83
C THR A 5 9.21 -6.05 -17.56
N LEU A 6 9.92 -5.45 -16.60
CA LEU A 6 9.78 -4.05 -16.27
C LEU A 6 10.63 -3.21 -17.24
N ASN A 7 10.18 -3.02 -18.48
CA ASN A 7 11.01 -2.47 -19.57
C ASN A 7 11.57 -1.04 -19.37
N ILE A 8 11.14 -0.31 -18.34
CA ILE A 8 11.67 0.98 -17.94
C ILE A 8 12.50 0.85 -16.67
N ASP A 9 13.64 1.53 -16.62
CA ASP A 9 14.38 1.73 -15.39
C ASP A 9 13.61 2.74 -14.51
N VAL A 10 12.85 2.23 -13.55
CA VAL A 10 12.00 3.02 -12.65
C VAL A 10 12.83 4.00 -11.83
N GLU A 11 14.04 3.62 -11.45
CA GLU A 11 14.93 4.49 -10.67
C GLU A 11 15.46 5.63 -11.54
N SER A 12 15.93 5.34 -12.76
CA SER A 12 16.31 6.39 -13.73
C SER A 12 15.14 7.33 -14.06
N MET A 13 13.95 6.76 -14.17
CA MET A 13 12.74 7.47 -14.56
C MET A 13 12.23 8.41 -13.45
N TYR A 14 12.18 7.96 -12.19
CA TYR A 14 11.51 8.68 -11.09
C TYR A 14 12.43 9.09 -9.93
N GLY A 15 13.67 8.61 -9.91
CA GLY A 15 14.64 8.71 -8.80
C GLY A 15 15.37 10.04 -8.62
N ILE A 16 14.75 11.18 -9.00
CA ILE A 16 15.08 12.57 -8.58
C ILE A 16 15.79 13.48 -9.63
N ASP A 17 16.38 12.97 -10.72
CA ASP A 17 17.13 13.83 -11.66
C ASP A 17 16.37 14.34 -12.89
N ASN A 18 15.08 14.01 -13.02
CA ASN A 18 14.28 14.33 -14.20
C ASN A 18 13.54 15.67 -14.08
N LYS A 19 14.21 16.78 -14.43
CA LYS A 19 13.68 18.16 -14.29
C LYS A 19 12.56 18.50 -15.27
N ASP A 20 12.49 17.80 -16.40
CA ASP A 20 11.49 18.08 -17.44
C ASP A 20 10.17 17.34 -17.21
N GLY A 21 10.14 16.44 -16.21
CA GLY A 21 9.00 15.59 -15.89
C GLY A 21 8.66 14.65 -17.04
N LEU A 22 9.65 14.26 -17.85
CA LEU A 22 9.44 13.38 -18.99
C LEU A 22 9.68 11.93 -18.57
N VAL A 23 9.21 10.98 -19.35
CA VAL A 23 9.50 9.56 -19.12
C VAL A 23 10.75 9.22 -19.91
N ILE A 24 11.62 8.38 -19.35
CA ILE A 24 12.88 7.97 -19.98
C ILE A 24 12.95 6.44 -19.92
N ASP A 25 13.30 5.79 -21.03
CA ASP A 25 13.55 4.34 -21.03
C ASP A 25 14.97 3.98 -20.53
N ARG A 26 15.25 2.67 -20.51
CA ARG A 26 16.56 2.11 -20.13
C ARG A 26 17.71 2.57 -21.04
N GLU A 27 17.42 3.01 -22.27
CA GLU A 27 18.42 3.48 -23.23
C GLU A 27 18.64 5.00 -23.15
N GLY A 28 17.93 5.69 -22.25
CA GLY A 28 17.99 7.14 -22.10
C GLY A 28 17.11 7.90 -23.11
N LYS A 29 16.24 7.21 -23.86
CA LYS A 29 15.31 7.85 -24.78
C LYS A 29 14.21 8.56 -24.00
N ILE A 30 14.03 9.83 -24.31
CA ILE A 30 13.01 10.67 -23.68
C ILE A 30 11.71 10.59 -24.47
N PHE A 31 10.60 10.35 -23.78
CA PHE A 31 9.25 10.38 -24.35
C PHE A 31 8.62 11.76 -24.08
N GLN A 32 8.20 12.42 -25.15
CA GLN A 32 7.54 13.73 -25.07
C GLN A 32 6.11 13.60 -24.53
N GLU A 33 5.58 14.67 -23.94
CA GLU A 33 4.18 14.77 -23.47
C GLU A 33 3.78 13.86 -22.28
N THR A 34 4.73 13.18 -21.65
CA THR A 34 4.44 12.23 -20.57
C THR A 34 4.44 12.84 -19.16
N LYS A 35 4.27 14.17 -19.05
CA LYS A 35 4.35 14.91 -17.77
C LYS A 35 3.32 14.47 -16.73
N ALA A 36 2.10 14.17 -17.19
CA ALA A 36 1.05 13.66 -16.33
C ALA A 36 1.41 12.27 -15.77
N ILE A 37 1.89 11.35 -16.61
CA ILE A 37 2.34 10.01 -16.21
C ILE A 37 3.48 10.12 -15.19
N TYR A 38 4.47 10.97 -15.47
CA TYR A 38 5.59 11.20 -14.56
C TYR A 38 5.12 11.62 -13.15
N SER A 39 4.18 12.58 -13.09
CA SER A 39 3.67 13.08 -11.81
C SER A 39 2.97 12.01 -10.98
N ILE A 40 2.23 11.11 -11.64
CA ILE A 40 1.56 9.98 -10.98
C ILE A 40 2.60 8.96 -10.54
N GLY A 41 3.48 8.56 -11.46
CA GLY A 41 4.46 7.52 -11.21
C GLY A 41 5.49 7.88 -10.15
N LYS A 42 5.83 9.17 -9.98
CA LYS A 42 6.69 9.61 -8.87
C LYS A 42 6.08 9.28 -7.51
N CYS A 43 4.79 9.55 -7.31
CA CYS A 43 4.12 9.20 -6.05
C CYS A 43 4.07 7.67 -5.83
N VAL A 44 3.88 6.90 -6.90
CA VAL A 44 3.85 5.43 -6.84
C VAL A 44 5.24 4.87 -6.53
N TYR A 45 6.28 5.44 -7.13
CA TYR A 45 7.67 5.11 -6.88
C TYR A 45 8.07 5.35 -5.43
N GLU A 46 7.81 6.54 -4.90
CA GLU A 46 8.09 6.87 -3.50
C GLU A 46 7.42 5.88 -2.54
N HIS A 47 6.17 5.50 -2.82
CA HIS A 47 5.44 4.50 -2.03
C HIS A 47 6.08 3.10 -2.11
N ILE A 48 6.50 2.64 -3.29
CA ILE A 48 7.18 1.34 -3.42
C ILE A 48 8.54 1.35 -2.71
N CYS A 49 9.30 2.45 -2.76
CA CYS A 49 10.54 2.57 -2.00
C CYS A 49 10.30 2.46 -0.49
N ASP A 50 9.20 3.01 0.02
CA ASP A 50 8.86 2.90 1.43
C ASP A 50 8.46 1.46 1.79
N LEU A 51 7.66 0.78 0.95
CA LEU A 51 7.35 -0.64 1.14
C LEU A 51 8.61 -1.52 1.14
N GLN A 52 9.54 -1.31 0.20
CA GLN A 52 10.79 -2.07 0.14
C GLN A 52 11.59 -1.93 1.44
N LYS A 53 11.68 -0.72 2.00
CA LYS A 53 12.36 -0.47 3.28
C LYS A 53 11.63 -1.14 4.45
N GLU A 54 10.31 -1.09 4.48
CA GLU A 54 9.49 -1.70 5.53
C GLU A 54 9.66 -3.23 5.59
N GLU A 55 9.83 -3.89 4.45
CA GLU A 55 10.02 -5.34 4.38
C GLU A 55 11.45 -5.80 4.70
N ALA A 56 12.38 -4.87 4.91
CA ALA A 56 13.81 -5.16 5.05
C ALA A 56 14.34 -6.04 3.91
N ASP A 57 13.83 -5.83 2.70
CA ASP A 57 14.12 -6.64 1.52
C ASP A 57 15.58 -6.45 1.07
N GLN A 58 16.20 -7.52 0.59
CA GLN A 58 17.61 -7.54 0.15
C GLN A 58 17.79 -7.25 -1.34
N CYS A 59 16.71 -7.01 -2.09
CA CYS A 59 16.81 -6.63 -3.50
C CYS A 59 17.81 -5.48 -3.69
N SER A 60 18.68 -5.62 -4.68
CA SER A 60 19.76 -4.68 -4.96
C SER A 60 19.27 -3.32 -5.46
N GLY A 61 18.03 -3.24 -5.96
CA GLY A 61 17.40 -2.02 -6.42
C GLY A 61 15.88 -2.15 -6.57
N ILE A 62 15.23 -1.02 -6.86
CA ILE A 62 13.76 -0.94 -6.94
C ILE A 62 13.17 -1.80 -8.07
N ASN A 63 13.87 -1.89 -9.20
CA ASN A 63 13.42 -2.64 -10.36
C ASN A 63 13.33 -4.14 -10.03
N GLU A 64 14.36 -4.67 -9.36
CA GLU A 64 14.39 -6.07 -8.90
C GLU A 64 13.27 -6.35 -7.89
N PHE A 65 13.04 -5.43 -6.95
CA PHE A 65 11.93 -5.56 -6.00
C PHE A 65 10.56 -5.59 -6.70
N ILE A 66 10.32 -4.69 -7.66
CA ILE A 66 9.06 -4.68 -8.42
C ILE A 66 8.91 -5.96 -9.26
N GLU A 67 9.98 -6.44 -9.89
CA GLU A 67 9.97 -7.69 -10.66
C GLU A 67 9.68 -8.92 -9.79
N GLU A 68 10.28 -8.99 -8.60
CA GLU A 68 10.01 -10.04 -7.62
C GLU A 68 8.53 -10.02 -7.18
N LYS A 69 8.04 -8.85 -6.73
CA LYS A 69 6.65 -8.73 -6.26
C LYS A 69 5.66 -8.93 -7.39
N GLY A 70 5.95 -8.48 -8.61
CA GLY A 70 5.14 -8.75 -9.80
C GLY A 70 5.03 -10.24 -10.09
N SER A 71 6.15 -10.96 -10.03
CA SER A 71 6.18 -12.42 -10.20
C SER A 71 5.40 -13.15 -9.10
N PHE A 72 5.54 -12.71 -7.85
CA PHE A 72 4.79 -13.25 -6.72
C PHE A 72 3.28 -13.05 -6.88
N ILE A 73 2.84 -11.84 -7.25
CA ILE A 73 1.43 -11.51 -7.51
C ILE A 73 0.88 -12.39 -8.63
N ALA A 74 1.57 -12.47 -9.76
CA ALA A 74 1.14 -13.26 -10.92
C ALA A 74 1.02 -14.75 -10.58
N GLU A 75 1.98 -15.32 -9.85
CA GLU A 75 1.92 -16.72 -9.43
C GLU A 75 0.75 -16.98 -8.46
N ALA A 76 0.47 -16.04 -7.55
CA ALA A 76 -0.68 -16.14 -6.66
C ALA A 76 -2.01 -16.14 -7.44
N TYR A 77 -2.15 -15.24 -8.41
CA TYR A 77 -3.31 -15.18 -9.29
C TYR A 77 -3.44 -16.45 -10.14
N LYS A 78 -2.34 -16.93 -10.73
CA LYS A 78 -2.31 -18.19 -11.49
C LYS A 78 -2.89 -19.34 -10.66
N ARG A 79 -2.44 -19.51 -9.42
CA ARG A 79 -2.91 -20.57 -8.53
C ARG A 79 -4.40 -20.47 -8.24
N LEU A 80 -4.92 -19.27 -8.03
CA LEU A 80 -6.35 -19.08 -7.79
C LEU A 80 -7.19 -19.37 -9.02
N ILE A 81 -6.76 -18.93 -10.21
CA ILE A 81 -7.47 -19.25 -11.45
C ILE A 81 -7.49 -20.77 -11.68
N LEU A 82 -6.37 -21.46 -11.41
CA LEU A 82 -6.32 -22.93 -11.47
C LEU A 82 -7.29 -23.57 -10.47
N GLN A 83 -7.34 -23.10 -9.23
CA GLN A 83 -8.32 -23.60 -8.26
C GLN A 83 -9.76 -23.37 -8.72
N LEU A 84 -10.07 -22.18 -9.23
CA LEU A 84 -11.38 -21.85 -9.79
C LEU A 84 -11.76 -22.75 -10.97
N SER A 85 -10.78 -23.11 -11.81
CA SER A 85 -10.99 -24.03 -12.93
C SER A 85 -11.39 -25.44 -12.46
N ASP A 86 -10.86 -25.89 -11.32
CA ASP A 86 -11.20 -27.21 -10.75
C ASP A 86 -12.63 -27.26 -10.18
N TYR A 87 -13.24 -26.11 -9.83
CA TYR A 87 -14.64 -26.05 -9.36
C TYR A 87 -15.68 -26.11 -10.50
N GLY A 88 -15.25 -26.08 -11.77
CA GLY A 88 -16.10 -26.34 -12.96
C GLY A 88 -17.14 -25.28 -13.32
N ASN A 89 -17.41 -24.30 -12.45
CA ASN A 89 -18.45 -23.27 -12.64
C ASN A 89 -17.90 -21.92 -13.15
N VAL A 90 -16.59 -21.81 -13.38
CA VAL A 90 -15.97 -20.58 -13.89
C VAL A 90 -15.72 -20.73 -15.38
N ILE A 91 -16.35 -19.84 -16.16
CA ILE A 91 -16.19 -19.73 -17.60
C ILE A 91 -15.62 -18.35 -17.90
N LEU A 92 -14.51 -18.30 -18.62
CA LEU A 92 -13.95 -17.06 -19.16
C LEU A 92 -14.41 -16.87 -20.60
N SER A 93 -15.12 -15.77 -20.84
CA SER A 93 -15.51 -15.33 -22.18
C SER A 93 -14.51 -14.31 -22.69
N PHE A 94 -13.95 -14.55 -23.88
CA PHE A 94 -12.97 -13.67 -24.54
C PHE A 94 -13.65 -12.75 -25.57
N PRO A 95 -13.00 -11.63 -25.95
CA PRO A 95 -13.56 -10.70 -26.94
C PRO A 95 -13.84 -11.30 -28.32
N ASP A 96 -13.15 -12.40 -28.67
CA ASP A 96 -13.36 -13.15 -29.91
C ASP A 96 -14.57 -14.11 -29.86
N GLY A 97 -15.30 -14.12 -28.74
CA GLY A 97 -16.47 -14.98 -28.51
C GLY A 97 -16.11 -16.40 -28.03
N ARG A 98 -14.83 -16.68 -27.76
CA ARG A 98 -14.40 -17.96 -27.20
C ARG A 98 -14.77 -18.03 -25.72
N GLU A 99 -15.22 -19.20 -25.28
CA GLU A 99 -15.49 -19.48 -23.86
C GLU A 99 -14.68 -20.68 -23.41
N ILE A 100 -13.97 -20.56 -22.29
CA ILE A 100 -13.18 -21.66 -21.72
C ILE A 100 -13.52 -21.85 -20.24
N GLY A 101 -13.62 -23.10 -19.80
CA GLY A 101 -13.87 -23.49 -18.41
C GLY A 101 -13.22 -24.83 -18.10
N GLY A 102 -13.28 -25.27 -16.84
CA GLY A 102 -12.82 -26.60 -16.43
C GLY A 102 -11.38 -26.91 -16.85
N SER A 103 -11.17 -28.09 -17.46
CA SER A 103 -9.85 -28.55 -17.94
C SER A 103 -9.21 -27.63 -18.96
N ASP A 104 -10.01 -27.00 -19.82
CA ASP A 104 -9.51 -26.18 -20.93
C ASP A 104 -8.99 -24.84 -20.39
N LEU A 105 -9.68 -24.28 -19.39
CA LEU A 105 -9.19 -23.12 -18.63
C LEU A 105 -7.88 -23.46 -17.92
N ARG A 106 -7.79 -24.64 -17.31
CA ARG A 106 -6.57 -25.09 -16.63
C ARG A 106 -5.39 -25.18 -17.59
N GLU A 107 -5.59 -25.78 -18.77
CA GLU A 107 -4.54 -25.90 -19.79
C GLU A 107 -4.12 -24.52 -20.33
N HIS A 108 -5.09 -23.65 -20.58
CA HIS A 108 -4.84 -22.27 -21.00
C HIS A 108 -3.95 -21.55 -19.98
N VAL A 109 -4.37 -21.52 -18.71
CA VAL A 109 -3.63 -20.87 -17.61
C VAL A 109 -2.22 -21.45 -17.42
N CYS A 110 -2.03 -22.75 -17.65
CA CYS A 110 -0.71 -23.38 -17.57
C CYS A 110 0.24 -22.87 -18.65
N THR A 111 -0.28 -22.53 -19.83
CA THR A 111 0.48 -22.11 -21.01
C THR A 111 0.52 -20.59 -21.22
N SER A 112 -0.35 -19.84 -20.55
CA SER A 112 -0.43 -18.39 -20.55
C SER A 112 0.86 -17.70 -20.10
N SER A 113 1.12 -16.53 -20.68
CA SER A 113 2.18 -15.62 -20.22
C SER A 113 1.83 -15.01 -18.86
N VAL A 114 2.80 -14.35 -18.21
CA VAL A 114 2.53 -13.64 -16.95
C VAL A 114 1.52 -12.50 -17.18
N ASP A 115 1.62 -11.82 -18.31
CA ASP A 115 0.73 -10.71 -18.66
C ASP A 115 -0.70 -11.21 -18.84
N ASP A 116 -0.89 -12.34 -19.53
CA ASP A 116 -2.21 -12.97 -19.68
C ASP A 116 -2.81 -13.35 -18.32
N ILE A 117 -1.98 -13.86 -17.40
CA ILE A 117 -2.43 -14.23 -16.04
C ILE A 117 -2.91 -13.00 -15.27
N ILE A 118 -2.17 -11.90 -15.33
CA ILE A 118 -2.54 -10.64 -14.66
C ILE A 118 -3.87 -10.12 -15.25
N HIS A 119 -4.00 -10.05 -16.57
CA HIS A 119 -5.22 -9.60 -17.22
C HIS A 119 -6.43 -10.48 -16.89
N MET A 120 -6.30 -11.80 -17.00
CA MET A 120 -7.36 -12.74 -16.65
C MET A 120 -7.82 -12.53 -15.20
N TRP A 121 -6.88 -12.32 -14.28
CA TRP A 121 -7.20 -12.04 -12.89
C TRP A 121 -7.93 -10.72 -12.70
N LEU A 122 -7.47 -9.63 -13.32
CA LEU A 122 -8.13 -8.32 -13.19
C LEU A 122 -9.59 -8.37 -13.66
N CYS A 123 -9.88 -9.11 -14.73
CA CYS A 123 -11.25 -9.37 -15.19
C CYS A 123 -12.06 -10.20 -14.18
N LEU A 124 -11.46 -11.26 -13.62
CA LEU A 124 -12.11 -12.12 -12.64
C LEU A 124 -12.35 -11.41 -11.30
N GLU A 125 -11.43 -10.55 -10.86
CA GLU A 125 -11.51 -9.87 -9.57
C GLU A 125 -12.77 -9.00 -9.49
N ASP A 126 -13.11 -8.28 -10.57
CA ASP A 126 -14.30 -7.44 -10.59
C ASP A 126 -15.59 -8.27 -10.46
N VAL A 127 -15.67 -9.38 -11.21
CA VAL A 127 -16.80 -10.31 -11.13
C VAL A 127 -16.89 -10.95 -9.74
N LEU A 128 -15.79 -11.45 -9.20
CA LEU A 128 -15.76 -12.08 -7.87
C LEU A 128 -16.08 -11.09 -6.76
N ALA A 129 -15.65 -9.83 -6.89
CA ALA A 129 -15.97 -8.78 -5.93
C ALA A 129 -17.46 -8.41 -5.97
N ASN A 130 -18.05 -8.33 -7.16
CA ASN A 130 -19.44 -7.91 -7.35
C ASN A 130 -20.44 -9.03 -7.03
N GLU A 131 -20.16 -10.26 -7.47
CA GLU A 131 -21.09 -11.40 -7.32
C GLU A 131 -20.90 -12.14 -5.99
N MET A 132 -19.66 -12.24 -5.50
CA MET A 132 -19.32 -13.07 -4.33
C MET A 132 -18.81 -12.28 -3.14
N GLY A 133 -18.63 -10.95 -3.29
CA GLY A 133 -18.00 -10.12 -2.25
C GLY A 133 -16.56 -10.53 -1.95
N PHE A 134 -15.93 -11.31 -2.82
CA PHE A 134 -14.60 -11.85 -2.60
C PHE A 134 -13.55 -10.92 -3.18
N ARG A 135 -12.56 -10.56 -2.38
CA ARG A 135 -11.38 -9.80 -2.82
C ARG A 135 -10.14 -10.49 -2.31
N PHE A 136 -9.27 -10.89 -3.23
CA PHE A 136 -7.99 -11.48 -2.89
C PHE A 136 -6.88 -10.46 -3.05
N ILE A 137 -6.04 -10.35 -2.02
CA ILE A 137 -4.93 -9.42 -1.96
C ILE A 137 -3.70 -10.26 -1.61
N PRO A 138 -2.83 -10.59 -2.58
CA PRO A 138 -1.71 -11.51 -2.35
C PRO A 138 -0.64 -10.93 -1.41
N TRP A 139 -0.58 -9.60 -1.31
CA TRP A 139 0.46 -8.86 -0.61
C TRP A 139 -0.14 -7.66 0.13
N HIS A 140 0.41 -6.45 -0.05
CA HIS A 140 -0.19 -5.19 0.36
C HIS A 140 -1.14 -4.70 -0.72
N LYS A 141 -2.34 -4.25 -0.33
CA LYS A 141 -3.30 -3.72 -1.31
C LYS A 141 -2.75 -2.50 -2.07
N SER A 142 -2.06 -1.60 -1.36
CA SER A 142 -1.36 -0.46 -1.97
C SER A 142 -0.17 -0.92 -2.82
N GLY A 143 0.60 -1.91 -2.35
CA GLY A 143 1.73 -2.50 -3.09
C GLY A 143 1.30 -3.18 -4.39
N VAL A 144 0.20 -3.94 -4.39
CA VAL A 144 -0.38 -4.55 -5.59
C VAL A 144 -0.72 -3.47 -6.62
N HIS A 145 -1.45 -2.42 -6.22
CA HIS A 145 -1.80 -1.34 -7.15
C HIS A 145 -0.57 -0.58 -7.66
N ALA A 146 0.47 -0.45 -6.85
CA ALA A 146 1.70 0.20 -7.23
C ALA A 146 2.52 -0.63 -8.24
N VAL A 147 2.61 -1.95 -8.05
CA VAL A 147 3.24 -2.86 -9.02
C VAL A 147 2.44 -2.91 -10.33
N MET A 148 1.11 -2.98 -10.24
CA MET A 148 0.24 -2.96 -11.42
C MET A 148 0.35 -1.64 -12.20
N PHE A 149 0.51 -0.50 -11.52
CA PHE A 149 0.79 0.78 -12.19
C PHE A 149 2.03 0.70 -13.07
N PHE A 150 3.16 0.21 -12.53
CA PHE A 150 4.38 0.11 -13.33
C PHE A 150 4.27 -0.91 -14.46
N TRP A 151 3.51 -1.97 -14.26
CA TRP A 151 3.23 -2.93 -15.32
C TRP A 151 2.39 -2.33 -16.46
N GLU A 152 1.30 -1.62 -16.16
CA GLU A 152 0.49 -0.94 -17.18
C GLU A 152 1.27 0.11 -17.96
N VAL A 153 2.12 0.88 -17.25
CA VAL A 153 3.02 1.85 -17.87
C VAL A 153 3.95 1.13 -18.85
N ASN A 154 4.63 0.05 -18.44
CA ASN A 154 5.55 -0.68 -19.33
C ASN A 154 4.83 -1.25 -20.56
N ARG A 155 3.69 -1.93 -20.37
CA ARG A 155 2.86 -2.46 -21.46
C ARG A 155 2.53 -1.37 -22.47
N SER A 156 2.09 -0.21 -21.97
CA SER A 156 1.70 0.94 -22.77
C SER A 156 2.84 1.51 -23.61
N PHE A 157 4.06 1.51 -23.08
CA PHE A 157 5.24 1.99 -23.79
C PHE A 157 5.71 1.01 -24.87
N ASP A 158 5.63 -0.29 -24.59
CA ASP A 158 6.00 -1.34 -25.54
C ASP A 158 5.01 -1.42 -26.72
N GLU A 159 3.71 -1.21 -26.46
CA GLU A 159 2.66 -1.38 -27.46
C GLU A 159 2.32 -0.10 -28.25
N TYR A 160 2.34 1.10 -27.63
CA TYR A 160 1.62 2.25 -28.20
C TYR A 160 2.41 3.56 -28.31
N PHE A 161 3.28 3.90 -27.36
CA PHE A 161 3.88 5.24 -27.34
C PHE A 161 4.94 5.52 -28.42
N GLN A 162 5.34 4.50 -29.20
CA GLN A 162 6.13 4.73 -30.40
C GLN A 162 5.32 5.33 -31.55
N TYR A 163 3.98 5.28 -31.51
CA TYR A 163 3.09 5.62 -32.64
C TYR A 163 1.94 6.58 -32.27
N HIS A 164 2.25 7.72 -31.66
CA HIS A 164 1.58 9.04 -31.83
C HIS A 164 0.04 9.13 -31.96
N GLU A 165 -0.78 8.24 -31.40
CA GLU A 165 -2.25 8.38 -31.41
C GLU A 165 -2.79 8.89 -30.07
N SER A 166 -3.51 10.03 -30.13
CA SER A 166 -4.09 10.74 -28.99
C SER A 166 -5.13 9.95 -28.14
N PRO A 167 -5.94 9.02 -28.69
CA PRO A 167 -6.92 8.27 -27.89
C PRO A 167 -6.27 7.28 -26.91
N ALA A 168 -5.22 6.57 -27.33
CA ALA A 168 -4.54 5.59 -26.50
C ALA A 168 -3.88 6.24 -25.27
N MET A 169 -3.34 7.45 -25.44
CA MET A 169 -2.77 8.24 -24.34
C MET A 169 -3.78 8.53 -23.22
N LEU A 170 -5.06 8.75 -23.56
CA LEU A 170 -6.11 9.01 -22.57
C LEU A 170 -6.50 7.75 -21.79
N GLU A 171 -6.57 6.61 -22.47
CA GLU A 171 -6.86 5.31 -21.83
C GLU A 171 -5.77 4.94 -20.81
N ILE A 172 -4.51 5.06 -21.22
CA ILE A 172 -3.34 4.80 -20.36
C ILE A 172 -3.33 5.74 -19.15
N LEU A 173 -3.63 7.02 -19.35
CA LEU A 173 -3.75 7.97 -18.26
C LEU A 173 -4.87 7.59 -17.29
N ASN A 174 -6.03 7.14 -17.79
CA ASN A 174 -7.14 6.70 -16.94
C ASN A 174 -6.76 5.49 -16.10
N ASP A 175 -6.10 4.49 -16.67
CA ASP A 175 -5.66 3.29 -15.94
C ASP A 175 -4.59 3.64 -14.90
N CYS A 176 -3.61 4.45 -15.29
CA CYS A 176 -2.60 5.01 -14.39
C CYS A 176 -3.24 5.76 -13.21
N TRP A 177 -4.23 6.61 -13.48
CA TRP A 177 -4.98 7.33 -12.44
C TRP A 177 -5.77 6.39 -11.55
N LEU A 178 -6.43 5.38 -12.11
CA LEU A 178 -7.22 4.40 -11.37
C LEU A 178 -6.36 3.65 -10.35
N HIS A 179 -5.18 3.18 -10.76
CA HIS A 179 -4.25 2.50 -9.86
C HIS A 179 -3.73 3.42 -8.76
N ARG A 180 -3.40 4.68 -9.10
CA ARG A 180 -2.99 5.70 -8.12
C ARG A 180 -4.10 6.03 -7.12
N GLU A 181 -5.34 6.19 -7.58
CA GLU A 181 -6.48 6.47 -6.72
C GLU A 181 -6.79 5.28 -5.81
N LYS A 182 -6.76 4.05 -6.33
CA LYS A 182 -6.91 2.84 -5.52
C LYS A 182 -5.83 2.75 -4.44
N MET A 183 -4.57 3.03 -4.78
CA MET A 183 -3.46 3.10 -3.82
C MET A 183 -3.70 4.20 -2.76
N SER A 184 -4.03 5.41 -3.21
CA SER A 184 -4.29 6.57 -2.33
C SER A 184 -5.44 6.29 -1.39
N ASN A 185 -6.57 5.77 -1.87
CA ASN A 185 -7.71 5.42 -1.05
C ASN A 185 -7.36 4.38 0.02
N VAL A 186 -6.46 3.46 -0.28
CA VAL A 186 -5.96 2.46 0.69
C VAL A 186 -5.07 3.12 1.74
N ILE A 187 -4.10 3.93 1.33
CA ILE A 187 -3.19 4.66 2.23
C ILE A 187 -3.97 5.64 3.11
N PHE A 188 -4.90 6.41 2.52
CA PHE A 188 -5.76 7.34 3.25
C PHE A 188 -6.74 6.60 4.17
N ALA A 189 -7.30 5.45 3.77
CA ALA A 189 -8.14 4.64 4.66
C ALA A 189 -7.35 4.10 5.85
N GLU A 190 -6.09 3.68 5.64
CA GLU A 190 -5.21 3.23 6.72
C GLU A 190 -4.74 4.39 7.62
N ALA A 191 -4.40 5.55 7.03
CA ALA A 191 -4.03 6.76 7.78
C ALA A 191 -5.22 7.28 8.61
N VAL A 192 -6.43 7.28 8.05
CA VAL A 192 -7.67 7.64 8.74
C VAL A 192 -7.98 6.63 9.84
N ARG A 193 -7.79 5.31 9.61
CA ARG A 193 -7.94 4.30 10.67
C ARG A 193 -6.92 4.48 11.80
N LYS A 194 -5.64 4.72 11.47
CA LYS A 194 -4.56 5.00 12.45
C LYS A 194 -4.85 6.27 13.23
N GLU A 195 -5.31 7.33 12.57
CA GLU A 195 -5.65 8.60 13.21
C GLU A 195 -6.92 8.49 14.06
N ASN A 196 -7.95 7.78 13.60
CA ASN A 196 -9.14 7.50 14.40
C ASN A 196 -8.82 6.63 15.61
N ALA A 197 -7.92 5.64 15.48
CA ALA A 197 -7.43 4.85 16.61
C ALA A 197 -6.64 5.73 17.59
N ARG A 198 -5.79 6.65 17.11
CA ARG A 198 -5.08 7.64 17.94
C ARG A 198 -6.04 8.59 18.64
N LYS A 199 -7.05 9.12 17.95
CA LYS A 199 -8.09 9.98 18.52
C LYS A 199 -8.92 9.24 19.56
N ALA A 200 -9.29 7.99 19.31
CA ALA A 200 -9.99 7.15 20.27
C ALA A 200 -9.13 6.86 21.50
N ALA A 201 -7.83 6.58 21.31
CA ALA A 201 -6.89 6.40 22.42
C ALA A 201 -6.72 7.69 23.25
N ARG A 202 -6.51 8.84 22.59
CA ARG A 202 -6.46 10.16 23.25
C ARG A 202 -7.74 10.47 24.02
N SER A 203 -8.91 10.19 23.43
CA SER A 203 -10.20 10.39 24.10
C SER A 203 -10.38 9.49 25.32
N ARG A 204 -9.88 8.24 25.30
CA ARG A 204 -9.93 7.32 26.44
C ARG A 204 -8.95 7.69 27.55
N HIS A 205 -7.86 8.38 27.21
CA HIS A 205 -6.83 8.79 28.17
C HIS A 205 -6.93 10.25 28.61
N ALA A 206 -7.75 11.08 27.96
CA ALA A 206 -7.89 12.50 28.28
C ALA A 206 -8.27 12.76 29.76
N GLU A 207 -9.17 11.95 30.32
CA GLU A 207 -9.55 12.03 31.73
C GLU A 207 -8.39 11.64 32.64
N THR A 208 -7.63 10.60 32.27
CA THR A 208 -6.45 10.14 33.03
C THR A 208 -5.29 11.14 32.97
N ASP A 209 -5.08 11.77 31.82
CA ASP A 209 -4.03 12.78 31.62
C ASP A 209 -4.37 14.07 32.37
N SER A 210 -5.64 14.51 32.36
CA SER A 210 -6.09 15.64 33.18
C SER A 210 -5.89 15.38 34.68
N MET A 211 -6.20 14.17 35.15
CA MET A 211 -5.95 13.77 36.54
C MET A 211 -4.45 13.74 36.86
N LYS A 212 -3.61 13.30 35.92
CA LYS A 212 -2.15 13.31 36.08
C LYS A 212 -1.60 14.73 36.21
N ASP A 213 -2.06 15.65 35.36
CA ASP A 213 -1.63 17.05 35.40
C ASP A 213 -2.06 17.74 36.71
N GLU A 214 -3.29 17.48 37.17
CA GLU A 214 -3.78 17.96 38.46
C GLU A 214 -2.93 17.42 39.62
N VAL A 215 -2.65 16.12 39.64
CA VAL A 215 -1.81 15.48 40.66
C VAL A 215 -0.39 16.08 40.67
N LEU A 216 0.23 16.27 39.51
CA LEU A 216 1.58 16.82 39.40
C LEU A 216 1.63 18.29 39.83
N LYS A 217 0.62 19.08 39.46
CA LYS A 217 0.49 20.47 39.90
C LYS A 217 0.37 20.60 41.41
N ILE A 218 -0.56 19.86 42.04
CA ILE A 218 -0.73 19.88 43.50
C ILE A 218 0.56 19.41 44.19
N TYR A 219 1.23 18.41 43.62
CA TYR A 219 2.50 17.91 44.14
C TYR A 219 3.61 18.97 44.12
N ASP A 220 3.76 19.70 43.02
CA ASP A 220 4.79 20.73 42.88
C ASP A 220 4.50 21.95 43.76
N GLU A 221 3.24 22.37 43.88
CA GLU A 221 2.81 23.48 44.73
C GLU A 221 3.02 23.20 46.23
N ASN A 222 2.82 21.95 46.67
CA ASN A 222 2.87 21.56 48.08
C ASN A 222 4.05 20.65 48.42
N LYS A 223 5.09 20.64 47.59
CA LYS A 223 6.21 19.69 47.68
C LYS A 223 6.87 19.64 49.07
N ALA A 224 6.96 20.78 49.74
CA ALA A 224 7.56 20.91 51.07
C ALA A 224 6.72 20.26 52.19
N GLU A 225 5.43 20.00 51.96
CA GLU A 225 4.49 19.43 52.94
C GLU A 225 4.49 17.89 52.95
N TYR A 226 5.10 17.27 51.94
CA TYR A 226 5.17 15.82 51.80
C TYR A 226 6.50 15.28 52.33
N LYS A 227 6.42 14.24 53.17
CA LYS A 227 7.62 13.63 53.76
C LYS A 227 8.39 12.73 52.78
N SER A 228 7.69 12.23 51.75
CA SER A 228 8.25 11.38 50.69
C SER A 228 7.26 11.28 49.53
N VAL A 229 7.68 10.77 48.37
CA VAL A 229 6.80 10.50 47.23
C VAL A 229 5.65 9.55 47.61
N ALA A 230 5.93 8.53 48.44
CA ALA A 230 4.93 7.59 48.92
C ALA A 230 3.96 8.20 49.95
N ASP A 231 4.36 9.27 50.64
CA ASP A 231 3.48 10.06 51.52
C ASP A 231 2.59 10.99 50.68
N ALA A 232 3.16 11.65 49.67
CA ALA A 232 2.42 12.46 48.71
C ALA A 232 1.34 11.63 47.99
N ALA A 233 1.70 10.46 47.46
CA ALA A 233 0.78 9.61 46.73
C ALA A 233 -0.43 9.13 47.57
N ARG A 234 -0.22 8.83 48.86
CA ARG A 234 -1.29 8.45 49.79
C ARG A 234 -2.22 9.61 50.16
N LYS A 235 -1.70 10.84 50.18
CA LYS A 235 -2.49 12.04 50.44
C LYS A 235 -3.26 12.49 49.19
N LEU A 236 -2.61 12.47 48.04
CA LEU A 236 -3.19 12.88 46.75
C LEU A 236 -4.25 11.91 46.22
N SER A 237 -4.17 10.61 46.54
CA SER A 237 -5.22 9.64 46.19
C SER A 237 -6.56 9.88 46.90
N ARG A 238 -6.58 10.75 47.92
CA ARG A 238 -7.81 11.21 48.59
C ARG A 238 -8.41 12.47 47.96
N VAL A 239 -7.64 13.13 47.10
CA VAL A 239 -8.01 14.40 46.43
C VAL A 239 -8.41 14.12 44.99
N VAL A 240 -7.64 13.28 44.30
CA VAL A 240 -7.90 12.86 42.93
C VAL A 240 -8.27 11.37 42.94
N PRO A 241 -9.34 10.92 42.25
CA PRO A 241 -9.86 9.56 42.33
C PRO A 241 -8.99 8.54 41.56
N VAL A 242 -7.72 8.42 41.96
CA VAL A 242 -6.69 7.58 41.35
C VAL A 242 -5.92 6.86 42.46
N THR A 243 -5.50 5.61 42.21
CA THR A 243 -4.77 4.82 43.20
C THR A 243 -3.41 5.44 43.56
N ASP A 244 -2.99 5.26 44.82
CA ASP A 244 -1.68 5.70 45.32
C ASP A 244 -0.51 5.15 44.48
N ARG A 245 -0.60 3.90 44.02
CA ARG A 245 0.39 3.27 43.15
C ARG A 245 0.55 4.01 41.81
N THR A 246 -0.55 4.46 41.21
CA THR A 246 -0.53 5.20 39.94
C THR A 246 0.06 6.59 40.14
N ILE A 247 -0.30 7.27 41.23
CA ILE A 247 0.23 8.60 41.57
C ILE A 247 1.74 8.55 41.86
N ASP A 248 2.21 7.59 42.68
CA ASP A 248 3.66 7.40 42.96
C ASP A 248 4.44 7.18 41.66
N LYS A 249 3.90 6.38 40.73
CA LYS A 249 4.51 6.17 39.41
C LYS A 249 4.62 7.48 38.63
N TRP A 250 3.56 8.28 38.55
CA TRP A 250 3.58 9.55 37.81
C TRP A 250 4.59 10.54 38.37
N ILE A 251 4.64 10.72 39.69
CA ILE A 251 5.57 11.63 40.36
C ILE A 251 7.02 11.19 40.11
N ARG A 252 7.33 9.89 40.23
CA ARG A 252 8.69 9.35 39.98
C ARG A 252 9.13 9.46 38.53
N GLN A 253 8.20 9.30 37.59
CA GLN A 253 8.49 9.48 36.17
C GLN A 253 8.79 10.96 35.87
N ASN A 254 8.04 11.89 36.46
CA ASN A 254 8.22 13.32 36.26
C ASN A 254 9.53 13.87 36.86
N THR A 255 10.00 13.28 37.97
CA THR A 255 11.26 13.69 38.64
C THR A 255 12.52 13.06 38.04
N ARG A 256 12.38 12.16 37.06
CA ARG A 256 13.50 11.55 36.31
C ARG A 256 13.78 12.23 34.96
N SER A 257 12.92 13.18 34.56
CA SER A 257 13.14 14.08 33.42
C SER A 257 13.84 15.36 33.90
#